data_AF-A0A2P8W304-F1
#
_entry.id   AF-A0A2P8W304-F1
#
_cell.length_a   1.000
_cell.length_b   1.000
_cell.length_c   1.000
_cell.angle_alpha   90.00
_cell.angle_beta   90.00
_cell.angle_gamma   90.00
#
_symmetry.space_group_name_H-M   'P 1'
#
loop_
_entity.id
_entity.type
_entity.pdbx_description
1 polymer ?
#
loop_
_entity_poly.entity_id
_entity_poly.type
_entity_poly.pdbx_seq_one_letter_code
_entity_poly.pdbx_strand_id
1 'polypeptide(L)'
;MGGDAISSENFTVDELRDVVFGDSDRLSKSLALSLLAQKAYPNRIDDLQQVLQSNAEAAKIRHSAAIALSRIGTNEAQQVLLSNIDVENNLVLRGVLDGLAQIGNEETLQVIAARRQRLSSLRSAVQPEFSINNFMQDADRLDIVFPSTEQLLNVDVSQAETIALETATPATTRAAIASLSRRNLALDLAREQAFSIRCSGQTLLLLLNQAGLNQRLQPFRQGRTVFGVLAMEYTLEAETWEVKYYILTQSGSVRDQVDVVLVTSKGSPVFAGTADVRGSRAEFTIRAIERPGAAAVNIEGIYEAGSLQFSQAFGERRRRNQRVPSPRQGE
;
A
#
# COMPACT_ATOMS: atom_id res chain seq x y z
N MET A 1 -3.11 25.01 18.82
CA MET A 1 -3.89 25.51 17.67
C MET A 1 -4.33 24.29 16.89
N GLY A 2 -5.55 23.79 17.13
CA GLY A 2 -6.14 22.77 16.28
C GLY A 2 -6.48 23.44 14.96
N GLY A 3 -5.80 23.08 13.88
CA GLY A 3 -6.20 23.51 12.56
C GLY A 3 -7.54 22.82 12.28
N ASP A 4 -8.61 23.60 12.17
CA ASP A 4 -9.89 23.10 11.68
C ASP A 4 -9.62 22.37 10.36
N ALA A 5 -9.78 21.05 10.38
CA ALA A 5 -9.66 20.25 9.19
C ALA A 5 -10.74 20.74 8.23
N ILE A 6 -10.32 21.33 7.11
CA ILE A 6 -11.24 21.80 6.08
C ILE A 6 -11.98 20.57 5.54
N SER A 7 -13.22 20.38 5.98
CA SER A 7 -14.08 19.28 5.56
C SER A 7 -14.59 19.51 4.14
N SER A 8 -14.63 18.44 3.33
CA SER A 8 -15.22 18.47 1.99
C SER A 8 -16.72 18.78 2.01
N GLU A 9 -17.40 18.60 3.14
CA GLU A 9 -18.82 18.92 3.33
C GLU A 9 -19.12 20.43 3.30
N ASN A 10 -18.11 21.27 3.57
CA ASN A 10 -18.28 22.73 3.64
C ASN A 10 -18.33 23.40 2.26
N PHE A 11 -18.11 22.67 1.17
CA PHE A 11 -18.09 23.20 -0.19
C PHE A 11 -18.98 22.38 -1.11
N THR A 12 -19.76 23.07 -1.93
CA THR A 12 -20.54 22.47 -3.02
C THR A 12 -19.64 22.04 -4.17
N VAL A 13 -20.14 21.16 -5.05
CA VAL A 13 -19.40 20.77 -6.27
C VAL A 13 -19.15 22.01 -7.14
N ASP A 14 -20.14 22.88 -7.29
CA ASP A 14 -20.03 24.09 -8.12
C ASP A 14 -18.99 25.07 -7.58
N GLU A 15 -18.96 25.32 -6.26
CA GLU A 15 -17.91 26.16 -5.66
C GLU A 15 -16.50 25.60 -5.87
N LEU A 16 -16.34 24.27 -5.78
CA LEU A 16 -15.04 23.64 -6.04
C LEU A 16 -14.66 23.70 -7.51
N ARG A 17 -15.63 23.53 -8.43
CA ARG A 17 -15.42 23.72 -9.87
C ARG A 17 -15.05 25.16 -10.20
N ASP A 18 -15.66 26.15 -9.55
CA ASP A 18 -15.33 27.57 -9.75
C ASP A 18 -13.90 27.90 -9.31
N VAL A 19 -13.36 27.21 -8.29
CA VAL A 19 -11.94 27.33 -7.91
C VAL A 19 -11.02 26.58 -8.88
N VAL A 20 -11.44 25.42 -9.39
CA VAL A 20 -10.61 24.62 -10.30
C VAL A 20 -10.59 25.17 -11.73
N PHE A 21 -11.69 25.73 -12.21
CA PHE A 21 -11.84 26.15 -13.61
C PHE A 21 -12.06 27.65 -13.78
N GLY A 22 -12.36 28.39 -12.71
CA GLY A 22 -12.54 29.84 -12.72
C GLY A 22 -11.47 30.59 -11.94
N ASP A 23 -11.79 31.83 -11.55
CA ASP A 23 -10.89 32.80 -10.93
C ASP A 23 -11.10 32.94 -9.41
N SER A 24 -11.65 31.92 -8.75
CA SER A 24 -11.96 31.98 -7.32
C SER A 24 -10.71 31.75 -6.46
N ASP A 25 -10.35 32.73 -5.64
CA ASP A 25 -9.22 32.68 -4.71
C ASP A 25 -9.57 32.15 -3.31
N ARG A 26 -10.79 31.62 -3.11
CA ARG A 26 -11.27 31.17 -1.79
C ARG A 26 -10.49 29.97 -1.24
N LEU A 27 -9.93 29.15 -2.13
CA LEU A 27 -9.11 27.98 -1.81
C LEU A 27 -7.94 27.89 -2.79
N SER A 28 -6.87 27.22 -2.38
CA SER A 28 -5.85 26.82 -3.36
C SER A 28 -6.46 25.82 -4.35
N LYS A 29 -6.15 25.98 -5.63
CA LYS A 29 -6.58 25.07 -6.72
C LYS A 29 -6.27 23.60 -6.43
N SER A 30 -5.12 23.32 -5.81
CA SER A 30 -4.73 21.96 -5.41
C SER A 30 -5.67 21.36 -4.36
N LEU A 31 -6.07 22.16 -3.37
CA LEU A 31 -7.02 21.72 -2.34
C LEU A 31 -8.41 21.53 -2.95
N ALA A 32 -8.87 22.48 -3.75
CA ALA A 32 -10.17 22.39 -4.42
C ALA A 32 -10.27 21.15 -5.31
N LEU A 33 -9.22 20.85 -6.10
CA LEU A 33 -9.16 19.64 -6.91
C LEU A 33 -9.22 18.36 -6.06
N SER A 34 -8.53 18.34 -4.90
CA SER A 34 -8.57 17.19 -3.99
C SER A 34 -9.97 16.97 -3.40
N LEU A 35 -10.63 18.04 -2.95
CA LEU A 35 -11.99 17.98 -2.40
C LEU A 35 -13.00 17.60 -3.50
N LEU A 36 -12.80 18.12 -4.72
CA LEU A 36 -13.64 17.80 -5.86
C LEU A 36 -13.51 16.32 -6.24
N ALA A 37 -12.29 15.77 -6.25
CA ALA A 37 -12.02 14.36 -6.53
C ALA A 37 -12.66 13.40 -5.51
N GLN A 38 -12.87 13.84 -4.27
CA GLN A 38 -13.51 13.06 -3.20
C GLN A 38 -15.04 12.98 -3.37
N LYS A 39 -15.66 13.97 -4.02
CA LYS A 39 -17.11 13.99 -4.24
C LYS A 39 -17.50 13.07 -5.39
N ALA A 40 -18.73 12.53 -5.33
CA ALA A 40 -19.37 11.83 -6.43
C ALA A 40 -20.30 12.80 -7.16
N TYR A 41 -20.08 13.01 -8.47
CA TYR A 41 -20.92 13.84 -9.33
C TYR A 41 -20.79 13.38 -10.80
N PRO A 42 -21.78 13.66 -11.67
CA PRO A 42 -21.85 13.07 -13.02
C PRO A 42 -20.62 13.32 -13.90
N ASN A 43 -20.07 14.53 -13.90
CA ASN A 43 -18.99 14.94 -14.82
C ASN A 43 -17.59 14.82 -14.22
N ARG A 44 -17.42 13.97 -13.19
CA ARG A 44 -16.16 13.93 -12.43
C ARG A 44 -14.96 13.50 -13.23
N ILE A 45 -15.14 12.53 -14.12
CA ILE A 45 -14.04 12.02 -14.93
C ILE A 45 -13.65 13.06 -15.98
N ASP A 46 -14.62 13.69 -16.63
CA ASP A 46 -14.42 14.77 -17.61
C ASP A 46 -13.65 15.96 -17.01
N ASP A 47 -14.05 16.40 -15.81
CA ASP A 47 -13.37 17.50 -15.10
C ASP A 47 -11.90 17.16 -14.81
N LEU A 48 -11.64 15.95 -14.29
CA LEU A 48 -10.27 15.51 -14.00
C LEU A 48 -9.44 15.30 -15.28
N GLN A 49 -10.06 14.81 -16.35
CA GLN A 49 -9.45 14.71 -17.67
C GLN A 49 -9.04 16.10 -18.18
N GLN A 50 -9.94 17.08 -18.10
CA GLN A 50 -9.69 18.44 -18.54
C GLN A 50 -8.48 19.03 -17.79
N VAL A 51 -8.40 18.83 -16.48
CA VAL A 51 -7.25 19.26 -15.67
C VAL A 51 -5.97 18.54 -16.10
N LEU A 52 -6.01 17.21 -16.31
CA LEU A 52 -4.85 16.42 -16.72
C LEU A 52 -4.30 16.84 -18.10
N GLN A 53 -5.18 17.16 -19.03
CA GLN A 53 -4.85 17.50 -20.43
C GLN A 53 -4.50 18.98 -20.63
N SER A 54 -4.85 19.86 -19.70
CA SER A 54 -4.56 21.29 -19.83
C SER A 54 -3.08 21.62 -19.67
N ASN A 55 -2.45 22.13 -20.73
CA ASN A 55 -1.07 22.61 -20.69
C ASN A 55 -0.91 23.95 -19.96
N ALA A 56 -2.01 24.67 -19.71
CA ALA A 56 -2.01 25.87 -18.88
C ALA A 56 -1.90 25.52 -17.38
N GLU A 57 -2.24 24.29 -16.99
CA GLU A 57 -2.14 23.85 -15.61
C GLU A 57 -0.71 23.50 -15.21
N ALA A 58 -0.37 23.83 -13.96
CA ALA A 58 0.89 23.42 -13.38
C ALA A 58 1.00 21.88 -13.33
N ALA A 59 2.18 21.35 -13.65
CA ALA A 59 2.42 19.90 -13.70
C ALA A 59 2.02 19.15 -12.41
N LYS A 60 2.13 19.80 -11.24
CA LYS A 60 1.67 19.25 -9.96
C LYS A 60 0.16 19.04 -9.90
N ILE A 61 -0.62 19.98 -10.42
CA ILE A 61 -2.09 19.91 -10.45
C ILE A 61 -2.54 18.81 -11.41
N ARG A 62 -1.91 18.74 -12.60
CA ARG A 62 -2.12 17.68 -13.58
C ARG A 62 -1.79 16.28 -13.02
N HIS A 63 -0.68 16.16 -12.30
CA HIS A 63 -0.31 14.93 -11.59
C HIS A 63 -1.39 14.54 -10.56
N SER A 64 -1.88 15.49 -9.74
CA SER A 64 -2.97 15.23 -8.81
C SER A 64 -4.27 14.78 -9.50
N ALA A 65 -4.59 15.32 -10.68
CA ALA A 65 -5.73 14.85 -11.46
C ALA A 65 -5.56 13.40 -11.93
N ALA A 66 -4.36 13.00 -12.37
CA ALA A 66 -4.08 11.60 -12.71
C ALA A 66 -4.27 10.64 -11.51
N ILE A 67 -3.78 11.03 -10.32
CA ILE A 67 -3.98 10.25 -9.09
C ILE A 67 -5.45 10.23 -8.65
N ALA A 68 -6.20 11.31 -8.89
CA ALA A 68 -7.63 11.32 -8.62
C ALA A 68 -8.38 10.34 -9.55
N LEU A 69 -8.04 10.32 -10.85
CA LEU A 69 -8.59 9.37 -11.82
C LEU A 69 -8.31 7.91 -11.42
N SER A 70 -7.11 7.60 -10.93
CA SER A 70 -6.78 6.24 -10.50
C SER A 70 -7.59 5.76 -9.30
N ARG A 71 -7.91 6.67 -8.38
CA ARG A 71 -8.78 6.39 -7.23
C ARG A 71 -10.23 6.15 -7.61
N ILE A 72 -10.69 6.71 -8.73
CA ILE A 72 -12.03 6.42 -9.27
C ILE A 72 -12.10 4.97 -9.75
N GLY A 73 -11.04 4.47 -10.39
CA GLY A 73 -10.89 3.04 -10.70
C GLY A 73 -11.91 2.48 -11.70
N THR A 74 -12.58 3.33 -12.48
CA THR A 74 -13.50 2.89 -13.55
C THR A 74 -12.75 2.70 -14.86
N ASN A 75 -13.32 1.90 -15.77
CA ASN A 75 -12.77 1.72 -17.12
C ASN A 75 -12.65 3.06 -17.86
N GLU A 76 -13.58 3.98 -17.66
CA GLU A 76 -13.54 5.31 -18.27
C GLU A 76 -12.35 6.14 -17.76
N ALA A 77 -12.13 6.20 -16.44
CA ALA A 77 -10.98 6.87 -15.86
C ALA A 77 -9.65 6.24 -16.32
N GLN A 78 -9.64 4.92 -16.49
CA GLN A 78 -8.51 4.21 -17.06
C GLN A 78 -8.22 4.63 -18.51
N GLN A 79 -9.25 4.74 -19.37
CA GLN A 79 -9.07 5.18 -20.75
C GLN A 79 -8.50 6.61 -20.81
N VAL A 80 -8.93 7.50 -19.91
CA VAL A 80 -8.32 8.82 -19.76
C VAL A 80 -6.84 8.73 -19.47
N LEU A 81 -6.42 7.89 -18.51
CA LEU A 81 -5.01 7.70 -18.19
C LEU A 81 -4.23 7.08 -19.37
N LEU A 82 -4.79 6.08 -20.04
CA LEU A 82 -4.18 5.44 -21.22
C LEU A 82 -3.96 6.44 -22.36
N SER A 83 -4.91 7.35 -22.59
CA SER A 83 -4.78 8.41 -23.61
C SER A 83 -3.68 9.44 -23.29
N ASN A 84 -3.23 9.52 -22.04
CA ASN A 84 -2.22 10.46 -21.57
C ASN A 84 -0.84 9.83 -21.29
N ILE A 85 -0.63 8.56 -21.69
CA ILE A 85 0.63 7.84 -21.42
C ILE A 85 1.84 8.39 -22.18
N ASP A 86 1.62 9.20 -23.21
CA ASP A 86 2.69 9.82 -24.00
C ASP A 86 2.94 11.29 -23.64
N VAL A 87 2.34 11.77 -22.53
CA VAL A 87 2.53 13.14 -22.03
C VAL A 87 4.02 13.45 -21.82
N GLU A 88 4.45 14.62 -22.28
CA GLU A 88 5.87 15.01 -22.28
C GLU A 88 6.40 15.32 -20.88
N ASN A 89 5.55 15.88 -20.02
CA ASN A 89 5.97 16.27 -18.68
C ASN A 89 6.16 15.03 -17.78
N ASN A 90 7.40 14.78 -17.35
CA ASN A 90 7.76 13.61 -16.55
C ASN A 90 6.98 13.46 -15.23
N LEU A 91 6.62 14.58 -14.56
CA LEU A 91 5.84 14.52 -13.32
C LEU A 91 4.39 14.09 -13.59
N VAL A 92 3.81 14.60 -14.68
CA VAL A 92 2.45 14.21 -15.11
C VAL A 92 2.44 12.76 -15.58
N LEU A 93 3.42 12.39 -16.42
CA LEU A 93 3.60 11.01 -16.90
C LEU A 93 3.73 10.04 -15.74
N ARG A 94 4.49 10.39 -14.69
CA ARG A 94 4.56 9.58 -13.47
C ARG A 94 3.18 9.38 -12.85
N GLY A 95 2.39 10.44 -12.67
CA GLY A 95 1.04 10.31 -12.10
C GLY A 95 0.12 9.45 -12.96
N VAL A 96 0.25 9.54 -14.28
CA VAL A 96 -0.48 8.68 -15.22
C VAL A 96 -0.09 7.22 -15.05
N LEU A 97 1.20 6.92 -14.99
CA LEU A 97 1.71 5.56 -14.87
C LEU A 97 1.41 4.95 -13.50
N ASP A 98 1.61 5.71 -12.41
CA ASP A 98 1.20 5.32 -11.06
C ASP A 98 -0.31 5.00 -11.05
N GLY A 99 -1.12 5.88 -11.66
CA GLY A 99 -2.55 5.68 -11.73
C GLY A 99 -2.99 4.44 -12.52
N LEU A 100 -2.38 4.21 -13.68
CA LEU A 100 -2.60 3.02 -14.51
C LEU A 100 -2.20 1.74 -13.76
N ALA A 101 -1.03 1.77 -13.16
CA ALA A 101 -0.49 0.69 -12.37
C ALA A 101 -1.37 0.37 -11.14
N GLN A 102 -2.02 1.37 -10.54
CA GLN A 102 -3.01 1.18 -9.48
C GLN A 102 -4.31 0.52 -9.97
N ILE A 103 -4.79 0.82 -11.19
CA ILE A 103 -6.02 0.23 -11.74
C ILE A 103 -5.83 -1.24 -12.14
N GLY A 104 -4.69 -1.56 -12.75
CA GLY A 104 -4.17 -2.93 -12.67
C GLY A 104 -4.80 -4.02 -13.50
N ASN A 105 -5.22 -3.72 -14.74
CA ASN A 105 -5.67 -4.75 -15.67
C ASN A 105 -4.56 -5.18 -16.65
N GLU A 106 -4.75 -6.31 -17.30
CA GLU A 106 -3.75 -6.91 -18.21
C GLU A 106 -3.40 -5.99 -19.39
N GLU A 107 -4.41 -5.32 -19.97
CA GLU A 107 -4.25 -4.35 -21.05
C GLU A 107 -3.27 -3.24 -20.68
N THR A 108 -3.42 -2.67 -19.47
CA THR A 108 -2.54 -1.61 -18.97
C THR A 108 -1.08 -2.04 -18.92
N LEU A 109 -0.83 -3.29 -18.52
CA LEU A 109 0.52 -3.81 -18.41
C LEU A 109 1.16 -4.00 -19.78
N GLN A 110 0.41 -4.48 -20.76
CA GLN A 110 0.88 -4.61 -22.14
C GLN A 110 1.28 -3.24 -22.69
N VAL A 111 0.44 -2.23 -22.43
CA VAL A 111 0.66 -0.85 -22.86
C VAL A 111 1.90 -0.23 -22.18
N ILE A 112 2.10 -0.45 -20.87
CA ILE A 112 3.30 0.00 -20.13
C ILE A 112 4.54 -0.74 -20.62
N ALA A 113 4.46 -2.06 -20.82
CA ALA A 113 5.56 -2.90 -21.27
C ALA A 113 6.03 -2.50 -22.68
N ALA A 114 5.11 -2.19 -23.59
CA ALA A 114 5.43 -1.70 -24.92
C ALA A 114 6.22 -0.37 -24.90
N ARG A 115 6.05 0.44 -23.86
CA ARG A 115 6.71 1.76 -23.70
C ARG A 115 7.94 1.73 -22.79
N ARG A 116 8.39 0.55 -22.36
CA ARG A 116 9.48 0.35 -21.38
C ARG A 116 10.77 1.10 -21.71
N GLN A 117 11.13 1.24 -23.00
CA GLN A 117 12.33 1.97 -23.41
C GLN A 117 12.26 3.46 -23.04
N ARG A 118 11.13 4.13 -23.33
CA ARG A 118 10.89 5.53 -22.93
C ARG A 118 10.78 5.69 -21.41
N LEU A 119 10.26 4.68 -20.73
CA LEU A 119 10.15 4.66 -19.27
C LEU A 119 11.48 4.34 -18.57
N SER A 120 12.45 3.78 -19.28
CA SER A 120 13.75 3.38 -18.71
C SER A 120 14.62 4.57 -18.29
N SER A 121 14.43 5.74 -18.92
CA SER A 121 15.01 7.02 -18.47
C SER A 121 14.31 7.60 -17.24
N LEU A 122 13.17 7.03 -16.85
CA LEU A 122 12.36 7.41 -15.68
C LEU A 122 12.42 6.35 -14.57
N ARG A 123 13.45 5.49 -14.55
CA ARG A 123 13.62 4.36 -13.60
C ARG A 123 13.49 4.70 -12.11
N SER A 124 13.68 5.96 -11.71
CA SER A 124 13.45 6.42 -10.34
C SER A 124 11.99 6.83 -10.05
N ALA A 125 11.21 7.10 -11.10
CA ALA A 125 9.83 7.59 -11.05
C ALA A 125 8.80 6.49 -11.32
N VAL A 126 9.13 5.53 -12.18
CA VAL A 126 8.29 4.37 -12.52
C VAL A 126 8.99 3.13 -12.00
N GLN A 127 8.98 2.94 -10.67
CA GLN A 127 8.86 1.56 -10.23
C GLN A 127 7.45 1.19 -10.66
N PRO A 128 7.24 0.18 -11.52
CA PRO A 128 5.89 -0.27 -11.82
C PRO A 128 5.22 -0.43 -10.46
N GLU A 129 4.24 0.42 -10.13
CA GLU A 129 3.46 0.19 -8.92
C GLU A 129 2.87 -1.19 -9.17
N PHE A 130 3.43 -2.17 -8.47
CA PHE A 130 3.25 -3.56 -8.83
C PHE A 130 1.79 -3.81 -8.65
N SER A 131 1.07 -3.86 -9.77
CA SER A 131 -0.35 -3.91 -9.67
C SER A 131 -0.67 -5.19 -8.93
N ILE A 132 -1.45 -5.02 -7.88
CA ILE A 132 -1.62 -6.00 -6.82
C ILE A 132 -2.14 -7.34 -7.40
N ASN A 133 -2.81 -7.27 -8.54
CA ASN A 133 -3.28 -8.41 -9.32
C ASN A 133 -2.14 -9.26 -9.91
N ASN A 134 -1.03 -8.64 -10.32
CA ASN A 134 0.16 -9.35 -10.79
C ASN A 134 1.02 -9.83 -9.63
N PHE A 135 0.99 -9.15 -8.49
CA PHE A 135 1.78 -9.55 -7.32
C PHE A 135 1.51 -11.01 -6.91
N MET A 136 0.29 -11.49 -7.15
CA MET A 136 -0.14 -12.87 -6.93
C MET A 136 0.37 -13.85 -8.00
N GLN A 137 0.30 -13.50 -9.28
CA GLN A 137 0.70 -14.40 -10.38
C GLN A 137 2.22 -14.39 -10.64
N ASP A 138 2.88 -13.29 -10.29
CA ASP A 138 4.30 -13.02 -10.50
C ASP A 138 5.06 -12.94 -9.17
N ALA A 139 4.52 -13.44 -8.05
CA ALA A 139 5.22 -13.43 -6.76
C ALA A 139 6.65 -13.98 -6.91
N ASP A 140 6.81 -15.08 -7.66
CA ASP A 140 8.10 -15.70 -7.97
C ASP A 140 9.02 -14.86 -8.88
N ARG A 141 8.47 -13.89 -9.61
CA ARG A 141 9.22 -12.99 -10.52
C ARG A 141 9.61 -11.67 -9.87
N LEU A 142 9.05 -11.35 -8.70
CA LEU A 142 9.47 -10.17 -7.96
C LEU A 142 10.89 -10.40 -7.46
N ASP A 143 11.80 -9.48 -7.78
CA ASP A 143 13.17 -9.49 -7.25
C ASP A 143 13.19 -8.93 -5.81
N ILE A 144 12.34 -9.51 -4.95
CA ILE A 144 12.29 -9.18 -3.53
C ILE A 144 13.41 -9.97 -2.87
N VAL A 145 14.47 -9.25 -2.52
CA VAL A 145 15.56 -9.78 -1.71
C VAL A 145 15.08 -9.85 -0.26
N PHE A 146 15.09 -11.05 0.30
CA PHE A 146 14.80 -11.23 1.71
C PHE A 146 15.97 -10.70 2.54
N PRO A 147 15.72 -9.81 3.50
CA PRO A 147 16.78 -9.22 4.31
C PRO A 147 17.41 -10.28 5.21
N SER A 148 18.71 -10.16 5.44
CA SER A 148 19.42 -10.95 6.43
C SER A 148 19.04 -10.53 7.86
N THR A 149 19.24 -11.42 8.82
CA THR A 149 18.98 -11.16 10.25
C THR A 149 19.72 -9.93 10.78
N GLU A 150 20.89 -9.61 10.22
CA GLU A 150 21.69 -8.44 10.60
C GLU A 150 21.01 -7.10 10.24
N GLN A 151 20.12 -7.12 9.25
CA GLN A 151 19.35 -5.95 8.83
C GLN A 151 18.08 -5.76 9.68
N LEU A 152 17.80 -6.65 10.63
CA LEU A 152 16.62 -6.57 11.48
C LEU A 152 16.93 -5.79 12.76
N LEU A 153 16.04 -4.87 13.11
CA LEU A 153 16.11 -4.10 14.34
C LEU A 153 15.75 -4.99 15.53
N ASN A 154 16.64 -5.00 16.53
CA ASN A 154 16.33 -5.56 17.85
C ASN A 154 15.57 -4.51 18.67
N VAL A 155 14.53 -4.96 19.35
CA VAL A 155 13.75 -4.12 20.26
C VAL A 155 14.46 -4.05 21.62
N ASP A 156 14.72 -2.84 22.10
CA ASP A 156 15.07 -2.62 23.50
C ASP A 156 13.79 -2.72 24.35
N VAL A 157 13.61 -3.87 24.99
CA VAL A 157 12.42 -4.18 25.81
C VAL A 157 12.20 -3.14 26.91
N SER A 158 13.24 -2.46 27.39
CA SER A 158 13.12 -1.40 28.40
C SER A 158 12.46 -0.11 27.87
N GLN A 159 12.50 0.11 26.56
CA GLN A 159 11.93 1.26 25.85
C GLN A 159 10.70 0.88 25.00
N ALA A 160 10.34 -0.39 25.00
CA ALA A 160 9.29 -0.93 24.16
C ALA A 160 7.91 -0.81 24.80
N GLU A 161 6.90 -0.71 23.95
CA GLU A 161 5.50 -0.81 24.34
C GLU A 161 4.88 -2.06 23.77
N THR A 162 3.96 -2.64 24.52
CA THR A 162 3.13 -3.72 24.01
C THR A 162 2.24 -3.21 22.87
N ILE A 163 2.30 -3.90 21.74
CA ILE A 163 1.39 -3.69 20.62
C ILE A 163 0.12 -4.48 20.95
N ALA A 164 -1.03 -3.79 21.01
CA ALA A 164 -2.29 -4.47 21.28
C ALA A 164 -2.71 -5.26 20.05
N LEU A 165 -2.84 -6.58 20.22
CA LEU A 165 -3.27 -7.54 19.22
C LEU A 165 -4.55 -8.20 19.71
N GLU A 166 -5.65 -7.95 19.01
CA GLU A 166 -6.97 -8.43 19.37
C GLU A 166 -7.62 -9.10 18.16
N THR A 167 -8.45 -10.13 18.37
CA THR A 167 -9.28 -10.66 17.28
C THR A 167 -10.22 -9.57 16.79
N ALA A 168 -10.20 -9.28 15.51
CA ALA A 168 -11.07 -8.27 14.93
C ALA A 168 -12.53 -8.73 14.93
N THR A 169 -13.45 -7.79 15.09
CA THR A 169 -14.88 -8.11 15.07
C THR A 169 -15.32 -8.56 13.67
N PRO A 170 -16.30 -9.48 13.55
CA PRO A 170 -16.83 -9.88 12.24
C PRO A 170 -17.39 -8.72 11.40
N ALA A 171 -17.84 -7.64 12.04
CA ALA A 171 -18.30 -6.44 11.35
C ALA A 171 -17.14 -5.70 10.69
N THR A 172 -16.08 -5.40 11.45
CA THR A 172 -14.85 -4.75 10.97
C THR A 172 -14.22 -5.56 9.83
N THR A 173 -14.09 -6.88 10.01
CA THR A 173 -13.51 -7.76 8.99
C THR A 173 -14.30 -7.74 7.68
N ARG A 174 -15.64 -7.82 7.74
CA ARG A 174 -16.49 -7.74 6.54
C ARG A 174 -16.38 -6.38 5.85
N ALA A 175 -16.37 -5.28 6.61
CA ALA A 175 -16.23 -3.94 6.07
C ALA A 175 -14.88 -3.76 5.36
N ALA A 176 -13.80 -4.25 5.98
CA ALA A 176 -12.47 -4.21 5.39
C ALA A 176 -12.35 -5.03 4.11
N ILE A 177 -12.80 -6.29 4.13
CA ILE A 177 -12.78 -7.14 2.93
C ILE A 177 -13.61 -6.50 1.81
N ALA A 178 -14.82 -6.01 2.10
CA ALA A 178 -15.64 -5.33 1.09
C ALA A 178 -14.96 -4.07 0.51
N SER A 179 -14.30 -3.27 1.37
CA SER A 179 -13.53 -2.10 0.94
C SER A 179 -12.35 -2.49 0.05
N LEU A 180 -11.60 -3.53 0.41
CA LEU A 180 -10.44 -4.01 -0.34
C LEU A 180 -10.84 -4.66 -1.67
N SER A 181 -11.92 -5.44 -1.70
CA SER A 181 -12.44 -6.06 -2.93
C SER A 181 -12.89 -5.01 -3.95
N ARG A 182 -13.49 -3.90 -3.52
CA ARG A 182 -13.84 -2.77 -4.42
C ARG A 182 -12.62 -2.11 -5.07
N ARG A 183 -11.43 -2.30 -4.51
CA ARG A 183 -10.16 -1.81 -5.06
C ARG A 183 -9.46 -2.89 -5.91
N ASN A 184 -10.19 -3.90 -6.35
CA ASN A 184 -9.68 -5.02 -7.14
C ASN A 184 -8.53 -5.76 -6.45
N LEU A 185 -8.54 -5.92 -5.12
CA LEU A 185 -7.60 -6.80 -4.45
C LEU A 185 -7.92 -8.26 -4.83
N ALA A 186 -7.13 -8.86 -5.72
CA ALA A 186 -7.26 -10.27 -6.11
C ALA A 186 -6.76 -11.27 -5.03
N LEU A 187 -7.12 -11.04 -3.77
CA LEU A 187 -6.89 -11.98 -2.67
C LEU A 187 -8.24 -12.46 -2.15
N ASP A 188 -8.38 -13.79 -2.05
CA ASP A 188 -9.46 -14.38 -1.29
C ASP A 188 -9.11 -14.27 0.20
N LEU A 189 -9.57 -13.22 0.86
CA LEU A 189 -9.25 -12.94 2.25
C LEU A 189 -10.19 -13.71 3.18
N ALA A 190 -9.59 -14.41 4.15
CA ALA A 190 -10.31 -15.15 5.16
C ALA A 190 -11.10 -14.21 6.07
N ARG A 191 -12.37 -14.54 6.28
CA ARG A 191 -13.26 -13.81 7.20
C ARG A 191 -13.06 -14.22 8.64
N GLU A 192 -12.59 -15.45 8.82
CA GLU A 192 -12.27 -16.05 10.10
C GLU A 192 -10.77 -15.83 10.31
N GLN A 193 -10.39 -15.29 11.47
CA GLN A 193 -8.99 -14.95 11.84
C GLN A 193 -8.43 -13.66 11.22
N ALA A 194 -9.17 -12.59 11.44
CA ALA A 194 -8.63 -11.24 11.30
C ALA A 194 -8.16 -10.72 12.67
N PHE A 195 -7.07 -9.96 12.70
CA PHE A 195 -6.54 -9.36 13.94
C PHE A 195 -6.42 -7.85 13.81
N SER A 196 -6.99 -7.14 14.78
CA SER A 196 -6.79 -5.71 14.95
C SER A 196 -5.46 -5.49 15.68
N ILE A 197 -4.62 -4.66 15.09
CA ILE A 197 -3.32 -4.28 15.60
C ILE A 197 -3.34 -2.78 15.87
N ARG A 198 -3.25 -2.38 17.14
CA ARG A 198 -3.20 -0.96 17.50
C ARG A 198 -1.77 -0.57 17.88
N CYS A 199 -1.21 0.39 17.15
CA CYS A 199 0.12 0.92 17.41
C CYS A 199 0.16 2.41 17.06
N SER A 200 0.68 3.24 17.97
CA SER A 200 0.90 4.68 17.72
C SER A 200 -0.33 5.45 17.23
N GLY A 201 -1.52 5.09 17.75
CA GLY A 201 -2.79 5.72 17.35
C GLY A 201 -3.32 5.29 15.98
N GLN A 202 -2.68 4.32 15.32
CA GLN A 202 -3.16 3.72 14.08
C GLN A 202 -3.77 2.35 14.36
N THR A 203 -4.86 2.04 13.66
CA THR A 203 -5.45 0.69 13.62
C THR A 203 -5.05 0.04 12.30
N LEU A 204 -4.35 -1.07 12.40
CA LEU A 204 -4.10 -1.98 11.29
C LEU A 204 -4.96 -3.22 11.45
N LEU A 205 -5.33 -3.85 10.34
CA LEU A 205 -6.07 -5.10 10.31
C LEU A 205 -5.27 -6.13 9.52
N LEU A 206 -4.86 -7.18 10.21
CA LEU A 206 -4.28 -8.36 9.60
C LEU A 206 -5.39 -9.22 9.03
N LEU A 207 -5.33 -9.48 7.72
CA LEU A 207 -6.24 -10.34 6.99
C LEU A 207 -5.42 -11.43 6.30
N LEU A 208 -5.71 -12.69 6.61
CA LEU A 208 -5.01 -13.83 6.04
C LEU A 208 -5.63 -14.24 4.71
N ASN A 209 -4.82 -14.75 3.79
CA ASN A 209 -5.31 -15.34 2.55
C ASN A 209 -5.95 -16.70 2.85
N GLN A 210 -7.19 -16.91 2.39
CA GLN A 210 -7.95 -18.15 2.57
C GLN A 210 -7.19 -19.36 1.99
N ALA A 211 -6.49 -19.17 0.86
CA ALA A 211 -5.63 -20.20 0.31
C ALA A 211 -4.49 -20.59 1.27
N GLY A 212 -3.90 -19.60 1.94
CA GLY A 212 -2.85 -19.83 2.95
C GLY A 212 -3.36 -20.56 4.20
N LEU A 213 -4.61 -20.28 4.62
CA LEU A 213 -5.25 -20.95 5.75
C LEU A 213 -5.61 -22.42 5.46
N ASN A 214 -6.13 -22.69 4.27
CA ASN A 214 -6.59 -24.02 3.88
C ASN A 214 -5.45 -24.97 3.50
N GLN A 215 -4.27 -24.44 3.20
CA GLN A 215 -3.12 -25.23 2.84
C GLN A 215 -2.40 -25.74 4.10
N ARG A 216 -2.07 -27.04 4.12
CA ARG A 216 -1.02 -27.56 5.02
C ARG A 216 0.25 -26.76 4.76
N LEU A 217 1.16 -26.59 5.72
CA LEU A 217 2.38 -25.76 5.57
C LEU A 217 3.34 -26.13 4.42
N GLN A 218 3.01 -27.17 3.63
CA GLN A 218 3.77 -27.70 2.49
C GLN A 218 3.98 -26.70 1.34
N PRO A 219 2.97 -25.94 0.83
CA PRO A 219 3.17 -25.03 -0.30
C PRO A 219 4.09 -23.86 0.00
N PHE A 220 4.26 -23.46 1.28
CA PHE A 220 5.27 -22.46 1.68
C PHE A 220 6.71 -22.94 1.41
N ARG A 221 6.88 -24.24 1.11
CA ARG A 221 8.18 -24.85 0.79
C ARG A 221 8.47 -24.95 -0.72
N GLN A 222 7.54 -24.55 -1.58
CA GLN A 222 7.65 -24.80 -3.02
C GLN A 222 7.73 -23.53 -3.88
N GLY A 223 7.54 -22.36 -3.27
CA GLY A 223 7.59 -21.08 -3.98
C GLY A 223 7.24 -19.93 -3.07
N ARG A 224 7.14 -18.74 -3.65
CA ARG A 224 6.70 -17.57 -2.92
C ARG A 224 5.18 -17.48 -2.92
N THR A 225 4.60 -17.27 -1.74
CA THR A 225 3.14 -17.20 -1.56
C THR A 225 2.75 -15.93 -0.83
N VAL A 226 1.64 -15.31 -1.24
CA VAL A 226 1.01 -14.23 -0.48
C VAL A 226 0.18 -14.83 0.65
N PHE A 227 0.69 -14.74 1.87
CA PHE A 227 0.05 -15.29 3.08
C PHE A 227 -1.09 -14.41 3.60
N GLY A 228 -1.04 -13.11 3.34
CA GLY A 228 -2.06 -12.16 3.79
C GLY A 228 -1.68 -10.71 3.54
N VAL A 229 -2.43 -9.80 4.16
CA VAL A 229 -2.20 -8.36 4.10
C VAL A 229 -2.36 -7.71 5.47
N LEU A 230 -1.65 -6.62 5.69
CA LEU A 230 -1.97 -5.64 6.72
C LEU A 230 -2.65 -4.46 6.05
N ALA A 231 -3.93 -4.26 6.34
CA ALA A 231 -4.70 -3.11 5.89
C ALA A 231 -4.71 -2.01 6.97
N MET A 232 -4.78 -0.76 6.56
CA MET A 232 -4.92 0.40 7.45
C MET A 232 -6.29 1.03 7.25
N GLU A 233 -6.91 1.43 8.35
CA GLU A 233 -8.16 2.18 8.34
C GLU A 233 -7.90 3.66 8.04
N TYR A 234 -8.67 4.21 7.11
CA TYR A 234 -8.74 5.64 6.81
C TYR A 234 -10.13 6.14 7.20
N THR A 235 -10.18 7.07 8.16
CA THR A 235 -11.43 7.56 8.77
C THR A 235 -11.89 8.93 8.25
N LEU A 236 -11.17 9.54 7.30
CA LEU A 236 -11.39 10.94 6.94
C LEU A 236 -12.75 11.23 6.29
N GLU A 237 -13.36 10.28 5.58
CA GLU A 237 -14.63 10.53 4.84
C GLU A 237 -15.58 9.32 4.79
N ALA A 238 -15.04 8.10 4.88
CA ALA A 238 -15.78 6.86 5.04
C ALA A 238 -14.83 5.82 5.63
N GLU A 239 -15.34 4.86 6.40
CA GLU A 239 -14.56 3.71 6.88
C GLU A 239 -14.02 2.93 5.67
N THR A 240 -12.82 3.32 5.21
CA THR A 240 -12.17 2.73 4.06
C THR A 240 -10.88 2.09 4.49
N TRP A 241 -10.63 0.93 3.92
CA TRP A 241 -9.44 0.15 4.18
C TRP A 241 -8.55 0.16 2.95
N GLU A 242 -7.24 0.30 3.19
CA GLU A 242 -6.20 0.24 2.16
C GLU A 242 -5.12 -0.74 2.59
N VAL A 243 -4.62 -1.57 1.67
CA VAL A 243 -3.48 -2.44 1.97
C VAL A 243 -2.24 -1.58 2.22
N LYS A 244 -1.69 -1.70 3.42
CA LYS A 244 -0.42 -1.08 3.78
C LYS A 244 0.76 -1.98 3.44
N TYR A 245 0.63 -3.27 3.75
CA TYR A 245 1.68 -4.27 3.50
C TYR A 245 1.10 -5.59 3.00
N TYR A 246 1.84 -6.26 2.11
CA TYR A 246 1.64 -7.64 1.72
C TYR A 246 2.55 -8.54 2.54
N ILE A 247 2.02 -9.66 3.01
CA ILE A 247 2.77 -10.66 3.76
C ILE A 247 3.12 -11.77 2.78
N LEU A 248 4.41 -11.90 2.52
CA LEU A 248 4.98 -12.90 1.65
C LEU A 248 5.69 -13.95 2.47
N THR A 249 5.57 -15.19 2.04
CA THR A 249 6.33 -16.32 2.57
C THR A 249 7.08 -17.02 1.45
N GLN A 250 8.27 -17.54 1.74
CA GLN A 250 9.02 -18.41 0.84
C GLN A 250 9.83 -19.43 1.64
N SER A 251 10.40 -20.42 0.95
CA SER A 251 11.29 -21.39 1.59
C SER A 251 12.55 -20.71 2.11
N GLY A 252 12.88 -20.93 3.38
CA GLY A 252 14.10 -20.43 3.98
C GLY A 252 15.35 -21.18 3.51
N SER A 253 16.52 -20.63 3.82
CA SER A 253 17.81 -21.29 3.57
C SER A 253 18.04 -22.54 4.44
N VAL A 254 17.33 -22.62 5.57
CA VAL A 254 17.38 -23.73 6.51
C VAL A 254 16.24 -24.71 6.23
N ARG A 255 16.53 -26.01 6.34
CA ARG A 255 15.50 -27.05 6.23
C ARG A 255 14.42 -26.81 7.28
N ASP A 256 13.16 -26.93 6.86
CA ASP A 256 12.00 -26.76 7.74
C ASP A 256 11.81 -25.31 8.24
N GLN A 257 12.44 -24.32 7.61
CA GLN A 257 12.22 -22.90 7.86
C GLN A 257 11.51 -22.24 6.68
N VAL A 258 10.66 -21.26 6.98
CA VAL A 258 9.99 -20.39 6.01
C VAL A 258 10.42 -18.96 6.31
N ASP A 259 10.91 -18.24 5.30
CA ASP A 259 11.15 -16.82 5.43
C ASP A 259 9.84 -16.07 5.25
N VAL A 260 9.64 -15.03 6.06
CA VAL A 260 8.46 -14.16 6.01
C VAL A 260 8.94 -12.73 5.78
N VAL A 261 8.36 -12.03 4.80
CA VAL A 261 8.65 -10.61 4.55
C VAL A 261 7.36 -9.85 4.34
N LEU A 262 7.30 -8.66 4.94
CA LEU A 262 6.22 -7.71 4.74
C LEU A 262 6.72 -6.60 3.84
N VAL A 263 6.08 -6.46 2.67
CA VAL A 263 6.46 -5.48 1.65
C VAL A 263 5.36 -4.44 1.47
N THR A 264 5.75 -3.22 1.13
CA THR A 264 4.80 -2.19 0.66
C THR A 264 4.21 -2.57 -0.70
N SER A 265 3.18 -1.84 -1.15
CA SER A 265 2.67 -1.93 -2.53
C SER A 265 3.74 -1.66 -3.60
N LYS A 266 4.87 -1.05 -3.23
CA LYS A 266 6.02 -0.79 -4.10
C LYS A 266 7.07 -1.91 -4.05
N GLY A 267 6.76 -3.05 -3.40
CA GLY A 267 7.70 -4.16 -3.23
C GLY A 267 8.83 -3.89 -2.23
N SER A 268 8.91 -2.69 -1.64
CA SER A 268 9.95 -2.37 -0.65
C SER A 268 9.70 -3.12 0.66
N PRO A 269 10.66 -3.90 1.17
CA PRO A 269 10.50 -4.65 2.42
C PRO A 269 10.53 -3.72 3.63
N VAL A 270 9.72 -4.04 4.64
CA VAL A 270 9.52 -3.23 5.85
C VAL A 270 9.70 -4.04 7.12
N PHE A 271 9.16 -5.25 7.14
CA PHE A 271 9.39 -6.21 8.20
C PHE A 271 9.85 -7.51 7.58
N ALA A 272 10.59 -8.30 8.33
CA ALA A 272 10.98 -9.63 7.91
C ALA A 272 11.27 -10.51 9.11
N GLY A 273 11.34 -11.80 8.86
CA GLY A 273 11.63 -12.78 9.87
C GLY A 273 11.50 -14.18 9.33
N THR A 274 11.37 -15.14 10.23
CA THR A 274 11.37 -16.56 9.91
C THR A 274 10.27 -17.27 10.68
N ALA A 275 9.85 -18.41 10.15
CA ALA A 275 8.97 -19.33 10.82
C ALA A 275 9.56 -20.75 10.77
N ASP A 276 9.81 -21.34 11.93
CA ASP A 276 10.30 -22.71 12.06
C ASP A 276 9.12 -23.68 12.03
N VAL A 277 9.06 -24.53 11.00
CA VAL A 277 7.92 -25.39 10.67
C VAL A 277 8.15 -26.81 11.19
N ARG A 278 7.27 -27.27 12.09
CA ARG A 278 7.25 -28.63 12.61
C ARG A 278 5.85 -29.25 12.41
N GLY A 279 5.71 -30.04 11.35
CA GLY A 279 4.43 -30.66 10.99
C GLY A 279 3.40 -29.62 10.53
N SER A 280 2.31 -29.46 11.29
CA SER A 280 1.26 -28.46 11.05
C SER A 280 1.45 -27.16 11.84
N ARG A 281 2.50 -27.07 12.65
CA ARG A 281 2.81 -25.94 13.52
C ARG A 281 4.01 -25.17 12.95
N ALA A 282 3.92 -23.84 12.97
CA ALA A 282 5.01 -22.95 12.63
C ALA A 282 5.17 -21.92 13.75
N GLU A 283 6.35 -21.82 14.34
CA GLU A 283 6.68 -20.78 15.32
C GLU A 283 7.40 -19.66 14.59
N PHE A 284 6.88 -18.44 14.66
CA PHE A 284 7.40 -17.33 13.86
C PHE A 284 7.87 -16.16 14.72
N THR A 285 8.83 -15.43 14.16
CA THR A 285 9.32 -14.17 14.68
C THR A 285 9.43 -13.19 13.53
N ILE A 286 8.84 -12.01 13.66
CA ILE A 286 8.88 -10.92 12.67
C ILE A 286 9.45 -9.67 13.33
N ARG A 287 10.40 -9.02 12.64
CA ARG A 287 11.06 -7.80 13.09
C ARG A 287 11.05 -6.70 12.05
N ALA A 288 11.14 -5.45 12.50
CA ALA A 288 11.32 -4.31 11.61
C ALA A 288 12.71 -4.34 10.94
N ILE A 289 12.77 -3.99 9.66
CA ILE A 289 14.03 -3.85 8.92
C ILE A 289 14.63 -2.47 9.21
N GLU A 290 15.95 -2.40 9.38
CA GLU A 290 16.68 -1.16 9.58
C GLU A 290 16.57 -0.26 8.35
N ARG A 291 15.94 0.91 8.55
CA ARG A 291 15.83 1.98 7.55
C ARG A 291 15.59 3.33 8.23
N PRO A 292 15.87 4.45 7.56
CA PRO A 292 15.64 5.78 8.12
C PRO A 292 14.20 5.95 8.62
N GLY A 293 14.05 6.28 9.91
CA GLY A 293 12.76 6.50 10.54
C GLY A 293 11.96 5.24 10.90
N ALA A 294 12.53 4.03 10.75
CA ALA A 294 11.91 2.83 11.32
C ALA A 294 11.95 2.86 12.86
N ALA A 295 10.90 2.34 13.47
CA ALA A 295 10.88 1.96 14.88
C ALA A 295 11.14 0.45 14.97
N ALA A 296 11.88 0.00 15.98
CA ALA A 296 12.07 -1.42 16.22
C ALA A 296 10.72 -2.04 16.60
N VAL A 297 10.42 -3.19 16.00
CA VAL A 297 9.21 -3.98 16.27
C VAL A 297 9.66 -5.44 16.36
N ASN A 298 9.08 -6.19 17.29
CA ASN A 298 9.25 -7.64 17.42
C ASN A 298 7.86 -8.26 17.65
N ILE A 299 7.46 -9.16 16.78
CA ILE A 299 6.19 -9.90 16.88
C ILE A 299 6.52 -11.38 16.82
N GLU A 300 6.01 -12.12 17.78
CA GLU A 300 6.20 -13.57 17.89
C GLU A 300 4.85 -14.26 18.01
N GLY A 301 4.80 -15.49 17.51
CA GLY A 301 3.58 -16.26 17.58
C GLY A 301 3.71 -17.66 16.99
N ILE A 302 2.56 -18.30 16.91
CA ILE A 302 2.41 -19.66 16.42
C ILE A 302 1.30 -19.64 15.37
N TYR A 303 1.56 -20.29 14.25
CA TYR A 303 0.53 -20.69 13.29
C TYR A 303 0.35 -22.20 13.36
N GLU A 304 -0.86 -22.67 13.64
CA GLU A 304 -1.15 -24.10 13.74
C GLU A 304 -2.54 -24.42 13.22
N ALA A 305 -2.62 -25.39 12.29
CA ALA A 305 -3.88 -25.89 11.74
C ALA A 305 -4.83 -24.79 11.23
N GLY A 306 -4.25 -23.80 10.54
CA GLY A 306 -5.02 -22.67 10.02
C GLY A 306 -5.29 -21.59 11.06
N SER A 307 -4.85 -21.73 12.32
CA SER A 307 -5.04 -20.76 13.40
C SER A 307 -3.78 -19.96 13.69
N LEU A 308 -3.88 -18.63 13.74
CA LEU A 308 -2.79 -17.74 14.14
C LEU A 308 -2.94 -17.30 15.60
N GLN A 309 -1.87 -17.39 16.38
CA GLN A 309 -1.80 -16.94 17.77
C GLN A 309 -0.55 -16.10 17.97
N PHE A 310 -0.66 -15.02 18.72
CA PHE A 310 0.47 -14.15 19.05
C PHE A 310 0.88 -14.38 20.50
N SER A 311 2.17 -14.65 20.72
CA SER A 311 2.72 -14.80 22.07
C SER A 311 3.23 -13.46 22.60
N GLN A 312 3.85 -12.66 21.74
CA GLN A 312 4.44 -11.38 22.11
C GLN A 312 4.36 -10.39 20.95
N ALA A 313 4.16 -9.12 21.25
CA ALA A 313 4.26 -8.05 20.27
C ALA A 313 4.69 -6.75 20.95
N PHE A 314 5.85 -6.24 20.54
CA PHE A 314 6.47 -5.05 21.11
C PHE A 314 6.92 -4.10 20.01
N GLY A 315 6.83 -2.80 20.29
CA GLY A 315 7.33 -1.75 19.41
C GLY A 315 7.90 -0.57 20.20
N GLU A 316 9.01 -0.01 19.74
CA GLU A 316 9.59 1.18 20.36
C GLU A 316 8.80 2.45 19.96
N ARG A 317 8.52 3.35 20.93
CA ARG A 317 7.92 4.66 20.64
C ARG A 317 8.82 5.56 19.79
N ARG A 318 10.13 5.49 20.05
CA ARG A 318 11.11 6.35 19.39
C ARG A 318 11.57 5.70 18.10
N ARG A 319 11.40 6.43 17.01
CA ARG A 319 12.04 6.07 15.74
C ARG A 319 13.54 6.27 15.89
N ARG A 320 14.35 5.37 15.32
CA ARG A 320 15.79 5.63 15.22
C ARG A 320 15.99 6.94 14.48
N ASN A 321 16.86 7.79 15.02
CA ASN A 321 17.19 9.08 14.42
C ASN A 321 17.50 8.84 12.94
N GLN A 322 16.83 9.61 12.07
CA GLN A 322 17.23 9.64 10.66
C GLN A 322 18.72 9.96 10.63
N ARG A 323 19.51 9.18 9.90
CA ARG A 323 20.93 9.50 9.66
C ARG A 323 20.98 10.97 9.29
N VAL A 324 21.72 11.77 10.06
CA VAL A 324 21.93 13.19 9.73
C VAL A 324 22.40 13.21 8.28
N PRO A 325 21.74 13.97 7.37
CA PRO A 325 22.12 13.99 5.98
C PRO A 325 23.61 14.36 5.91
N SER A 326 24.44 13.46 5.37
CA SER A 326 25.82 13.83 5.08
C SER A 326 25.77 14.96 4.07
N PRO A 327 26.40 16.12 4.31
CA PRO A 327 26.45 17.18 3.33
C PRO A 327 27.03 16.60 2.04
N ARG A 328 26.33 16.82 0.91
CA ARG A 328 26.88 16.46 -0.41
C ARG A 328 28.23 17.16 -0.52
N GLN A 329 29.31 16.38 -0.59
CA GLN A 329 30.59 16.94 -0.99
C GLN A 329 30.39 17.48 -2.41
N GLY A 330 30.53 18.79 -2.58
CA GLY A 330 30.35 19.43 -3.88
C GLY A 330 31.43 18.93 -4.84
N GLU A 331 30.98 18.39 -5.97
CA GLU A 331 31.74 18.34 -7.23
C GLU A 331 31.39 19.58 -8.05
#